data_AF-A0A1G3R1L9-F1
#
_entry.id   AF-A0A1G3R1L9-F1
#
_cell.length_a   1.000
_cell.length_b   1.000
_cell.length_c   1.000
_cell.angle_alpha   90.00
_cell.angle_beta   90.00
_cell.angle_gamma   90.00
#
_symmetry.space_group_name_H-M   'P 1'
#
loop_
_entity.id
_entity.type
_entity.pdbx_description
1 polymer ?
#
loop_
_entity_poly.entity_id
_entity_poly.type
_entity_poly.pdbx_seq_one_letter_code
_entity_poly.pdbx_strand_id
1 'polypeptide(L)'
;MFRAEAEQAQRLLAEALGAARELGDAALEGEVLWGTGTIEWFRGRKAAAEPWYDRALERLAGTDAAFIQGWSYRMRGVARLSRAALQEARADLDRALSMFTADRDISGIVLLLRDFAELALAAGDAERTLRLAGAAAGLETASQTGMLEIAENRIAGLAAVAASLGRERAEALLAEGRLMPLEQAIAFAGHPPPRSL
;
A
#
# COMPACT_ATOMS: atom_id res chain seq x y z
N MET A 1 -20.37 -8.54 16.81
CA MET A 1 -19.03 -8.42 17.42
C MET A 1 -18.31 -7.21 16.81
N PHE A 2 -17.95 -7.24 15.51
CA PHE A 2 -17.24 -6.16 14.81
C PHE A 2 -17.78 -4.72 14.96
N ARG A 3 -19.10 -4.52 15.05
CA ARG A 3 -19.67 -3.16 15.15
C ARG A 3 -19.38 -2.50 16.51
N ALA A 4 -19.53 -3.25 17.60
CA ALA A 4 -19.32 -2.72 18.96
C ALA A 4 -17.83 -2.43 19.22
N GLU A 5 -16.95 -3.29 18.71
CA GLU A 5 -15.49 -3.12 18.78
C GLU A 5 -15.03 -1.90 17.98
N ALA A 6 -15.61 -1.69 16.78
CA ALA A 6 -15.26 -0.54 15.96
C ALA A 6 -15.81 0.78 16.54
N GLU A 7 -16.98 0.79 17.17
CA GLU A 7 -17.50 1.96 17.91
C GLU A 7 -16.65 2.27 19.15
N GLN A 8 -16.16 1.24 19.85
CA GLN A 8 -15.22 1.41 20.96
C GLN A 8 -13.88 1.96 20.50
N ALA A 9 -13.31 1.42 19.41
CA ALA A 9 -12.07 1.91 18.83
C ALA A 9 -12.18 3.39 18.40
N GLN A 10 -13.31 3.78 17.83
CA GLN A 10 -13.57 5.19 17.48
C GLN A 10 -13.59 6.11 18.70
N ARG A 11 -14.20 5.68 19.82
CA ARG A 11 -14.17 6.47 21.06
C ARG A 11 -12.75 6.64 21.60
N LEU A 12 -12.00 5.54 21.70
CA LEU A 12 -10.63 5.55 22.20
C LEU A 12 -9.71 6.42 21.34
N LEU A 13 -9.83 6.35 20.01
CA LEU A 13 -9.08 7.23 19.11
C LEU A 13 -9.48 8.70 19.26
N ALA A 14 -10.75 9.01 19.50
CA ALA A 14 -11.19 10.38 19.73
C ALA A 14 -10.62 10.95 21.05
N GLU A 15 -10.60 10.15 22.12
CA GLU A 15 -9.97 10.51 23.39
C GLU A 15 -8.46 10.72 23.24
N ALA A 16 -7.77 9.80 22.57
CA ALA A 16 -6.34 9.90 22.28
C ALA A 16 -6.01 11.15 21.45
N LEU A 17 -6.85 11.49 20.47
CA LEU A 17 -6.67 12.70 19.66
C LEU A 17 -6.81 13.98 20.51
N GLY A 18 -7.71 13.99 21.48
CA GLY A 18 -7.85 15.07 22.45
C GLY A 18 -6.58 15.24 23.28
N ALA A 19 -6.11 14.15 23.88
CA ALA A 19 -4.90 14.15 24.69
C ALA A 19 -3.65 14.58 23.90
N ALA A 20 -3.46 14.06 22.67
CA ALA A 20 -2.35 14.43 21.81
C ALA A 20 -2.31 15.94 21.52
N ARG A 21 -3.47 16.55 21.26
CA ARG A 21 -3.60 17.99 21.03
C ARG A 21 -3.30 18.82 22.27
N GLU A 22 -3.77 18.38 23.44
CA GLU A 22 -3.48 19.06 24.70
C GLU A 22 -1.97 19.04 25.03
N LEU A 23 -1.29 17.97 24.65
CA LEU A 23 0.16 17.82 24.80
C LEU A 23 0.97 18.51 23.69
N GLY A 24 0.34 18.90 22.58
CA GLY A 24 1.03 19.41 21.40
C GLY A 24 1.89 18.35 20.68
N ASP A 25 1.56 17.06 20.85
CA ASP A 25 2.31 15.95 20.27
C ASP A 25 1.81 15.66 18.85
N ALA A 26 2.47 16.29 17.87
CA ALA A 26 2.13 16.16 16.46
C ALA A 26 2.32 14.72 15.92
N ALA A 27 3.28 13.96 16.47
CA ALA A 27 3.51 12.59 16.05
C ALA A 27 2.35 11.68 16.49
N LEU A 28 1.94 11.80 17.76
CA LEU A 28 0.79 11.07 18.29
C LEU A 28 -0.52 11.50 17.61
N GLU A 29 -0.71 12.79 17.34
CA GLU A 29 -1.86 13.26 16.54
C GLU A 29 -1.92 12.57 15.18
N GLY A 30 -0.77 12.48 14.50
CA GLY A 30 -0.64 11.81 13.21
C GLY A 30 -0.98 10.32 13.28
N GLU A 31 -0.46 9.61 14.28
CA GLU A 31 -0.72 8.18 14.49
C GLU A 31 -2.20 7.88 14.75
N VAL A 32 -2.85 8.70 15.59
CA VAL A 32 -4.28 8.55 15.90
C VAL A 32 -5.15 8.82 14.66
N LEU A 33 -4.78 9.81 13.84
CA LEU A 33 -5.46 10.08 12.57
C LEU A 33 -5.29 8.94 11.57
N TRP A 34 -4.08 8.39 11.46
CA TRP A 34 -3.81 7.20 10.64
C TRP A 34 -4.66 6.00 11.10
N GLY A 35 -4.70 5.74 12.41
CA GLY A 35 -5.52 4.68 13.01
C GLY A 35 -7.01 4.84 12.70
N THR A 36 -7.51 6.07 12.72
CA THR A 36 -8.90 6.39 12.34
C THR A 36 -9.17 6.04 10.87
N GLY A 37 -8.26 6.42 9.96
CA GLY A 37 -8.34 6.03 8.55
C GLY A 37 -8.34 4.51 8.36
N THR A 38 -7.52 3.79 9.12
CA THR A 38 -7.41 2.33 9.07
C THR A 38 -8.71 1.62 9.48
N ILE A 39 -9.47 2.16 10.43
CA ILE A 39 -10.82 1.65 10.74
C ILE A 39 -11.76 1.80 9.54
N GLU A 40 -11.75 2.96 8.88
CA GLU A 40 -12.58 3.23 7.70
C GLU A 40 -12.20 2.28 6.54
N TRP A 41 -10.91 2.05 6.38
CA TRP A 41 -10.35 1.10 5.42
C TRP A 41 -10.87 -0.32 5.62
N PHE A 42 -10.75 -0.89 6.82
CA PHE A 42 -11.20 -2.25 7.12
C PHE A 42 -12.73 -2.40 7.13
N ARG A 43 -13.47 -1.28 7.20
CA ARG A 43 -14.92 -1.25 6.92
C ARG A 43 -15.24 -1.20 5.42
N GLY A 44 -14.26 -1.38 4.54
CA GLY A 44 -14.40 -1.35 3.09
C GLY A 44 -14.54 0.06 2.51
N ARG A 45 -14.41 1.11 3.32
CA ARG A 45 -14.64 2.51 2.91
C ARG A 45 -13.31 3.22 2.63
N LYS A 46 -12.51 2.67 1.70
CA LYS A 46 -11.17 3.19 1.33
C LYS A 46 -11.20 4.67 0.92
N ALA A 47 -12.22 5.11 0.17
CA ALA A 47 -12.37 6.52 -0.19
C ALA A 47 -12.61 7.43 1.03
N ALA A 48 -13.36 6.95 2.03
CA ALA A 48 -13.58 7.70 3.27
C ALA A 48 -12.35 7.70 4.20
N ALA A 49 -11.38 6.81 3.97
CA ALA A 49 -10.14 6.74 4.72
C ALA A 49 -9.12 7.82 4.27
N GLU A 50 -9.13 8.24 2.99
CA GLU A 50 -8.15 9.20 2.46
C GLU A 50 -8.03 10.49 3.30
N PRO A 51 -9.11 11.21 3.64
CA PRO A 51 -8.99 12.46 4.37
C PRO A 51 -8.31 12.30 5.73
N TRP A 52 -8.38 11.11 6.32
CA TRP A 52 -7.68 10.81 7.56
C TRP A 52 -6.17 10.65 7.34
N TYR A 53 -5.77 9.99 6.25
CA TYR A 53 -4.36 9.87 5.88
C TYR A 53 -3.76 11.20 5.43
N ASP A 54 -4.53 12.07 4.78
CA ASP A 54 -4.10 13.44 4.48
C ASP A 54 -3.77 14.21 5.77
N ARG A 55 -4.70 14.22 6.72
CA ARG A 55 -4.50 14.88 8.01
C ARG A 55 -3.38 14.24 8.83
N ALA A 56 -3.22 12.92 8.76
CA ALA A 56 -2.10 12.24 9.39
C ALA A 56 -0.78 12.73 8.83
N LEU A 57 -0.62 12.76 7.50
CA LEU A 57 0.60 13.22 6.84
C LEU A 57 0.90 14.70 7.12
N GLU A 58 -0.12 15.56 7.23
CA GLU A 58 0.04 16.95 7.65
C GLU A 58 0.61 17.06 9.07
N ARG A 59 0.13 16.25 10.00
CA ARG A 59 0.60 16.27 11.40
C ARG A 59 1.98 15.64 11.56
N LEU A 60 2.26 14.60 10.79
CA LEU A 60 3.55 13.94 10.81
C LEU A 60 4.63 14.76 10.09
N ALA A 61 4.28 15.80 9.33
CA ALA A 61 5.27 16.58 8.59
C ALA A 61 6.30 17.21 9.55
N GLY A 62 7.58 16.87 9.36
CA GLY A 62 8.68 17.35 10.20
C GLY A 62 8.86 16.60 11.52
N THR A 63 8.06 15.56 11.80
CA THR A 63 8.30 14.63 12.92
C THR A 63 9.27 13.52 12.53
N ASP A 64 9.75 12.77 13.51
CA ASP A 64 10.61 11.59 13.35
C ASP A 64 9.81 10.28 13.17
N ALA A 65 8.48 10.35 13.09
CA ALA A 65 7.58 9.21 12.95
C ALA A 65 7.54 8.65 11.50
N ALA A 66 8.71 8.34 10.95
CA ALA A 66 8.90 7.88 9.58
C ALA A 66 8.12 6.60 9.25
N PHE A 67 8.01 5.68 10.22
CA PHE A 67 7.22 4.46 10.07
C PHE A 67 5.75 4.79 9.71
N ILE A 68 5.07 5.57 10.55
CA ILE A 68 3.66 5.93 10.34
C ILE A 68 3.48 6.79 9.08
N GLN A 69 4.44 7.65 8.74
CA GLN A 69 4.44 8.40 7.49
C GLN A 69 4.45 7.46 6.26
N GLY A 70 5.34 6.46 6.23
CA GLY A 70 5.42 5.49 5.14
C GLY A 70 4.11 4.71 4.95
N TRP A 71 3.51 4.24 6.05
CA TRP A 71 2.21 3.58 6.04
C TRP A 71 1.07 4.52 5.63
N SER A 72 1.09 5.78 6.05
CA SER A 72 0.12 6.79 5.65
C SER A 72 0.17 7.07 4.14
N TYR A 73 1.37 7.21 3.58
CA TYR A 73 1.55 7.37 2.13
C TYR A 73 1.00 6.16 1.38
N ARG A 74 1.37 4.93 1.78
CA ARG A 74 0.86 3.71 1.15
C ARG A 74 -0.67 3.68 1.14
N MET A 75 -1.29 3.84 2.31
CA MET A 75 -2.74 3.71 2.46
C MET A 75 -3.49 4.79 1.68
N ARG A 76 -2.97 6.03 1.67
CA ARG A 76 -3.52 7.10 0.83
C ARG A 76 -3.36 6.79 -0.66
N GLY A 77 -2.20 6.27 -1.07
CA GLY A 77 -1.93 5.88 -2.45
C GLY A 77 -2.91 4.83 -2.97
N VAL A 78 -3.20 3.80 -2.17
CA VAL A 78 -4.18 2.78 -2.55
C VAL A 78 -5.63 3.32 -2.50
N ALA A 79 -5.96 4.21 -1.56
CA ALA A 79 -7.24 4.90 -1.59
C ALA A 79 -7.41 5.72 -2.89
N ARG A 80 -6.34 6.36 -3.37
CA ARG A 80 -6.27 7.09 -4.66
C ARG A 80 -6.39 6.15 -5.85
N LEU A 81 -5.76 4.99 -5.79
CA LEU A 81 -5.89 3.96 -6.81
C LEU A 81 -7.35 3.47 -6.94
N SER A 82 -8.05 3.27 -5.81
CA SER A 82 -9.44 2.82 -5.80
C SER A 82 -10.44 3.77 -6.47
N ARG A 83 -10.05 5.03 -6.70
CA ARG A 83 -10.84 6.03 -7.44
C ARG A 83 -10.21 6.43 -8.78
N ALA A 84 -9.25 5.64 -9.28
CA ALA A 84 -8.52 5.87 -10.52
C ALA A 84 -7.68 7.17 -10.58
N ALA A 85 -7.29 7.74 -9.43
CA ALA A 85 -6.34 8.85 -9.35
C ALA A 85 -4.90 8.32 -9.47
N LEU A 86 -4.54 7.84 -10.67
CA LEU A 86 -3.34 7.01 -10.88
C LEU A 86 -2.02 7.78 -10.66
N GLN A 87 -1.97 9.07 -10.99
CA GLN A 87 -0.74 9.87 -10.83
C GLN A 87 -0.48 10.17 -9.35
N GLU A 88 -1.52 10.53 -8.62
CA GLU A 88 -1.44 10.82 -7.18
C GLU A 88 -1.19 9.55 -6.37
N ALA A 89 -1.84 8.43 -6.76
CA ALA A 89 -1.55 7.11 -6.21
C ALA A 89 -0.08 6.76 -6.42
N ARG A 90 0.44 6.95 -7.64
CA ARG A 90 1.83 6.67 -7.97
C ARG A 90 2.80 7.48 -7.10
N ALA A 91 2.59 8.78 -6.99
CA ALA A 91 3.44 9.66 -6.19
C ALA A 91 3.50 9.23 -4.71
N ASP A 92 2.36 8.81 -4.15
CA ASP A 92 2.29 8.30 -2.79
C ASP A 92 3.02 6.95 -2.61
N LEU A 93 2.81 6.01 -3.54
CA LEU A 93 3.47 4.70 -3.48
C LEU A 93 4.99 4.83 -3.65
N ASP A 94 5.47 5.75 -4.48
CA ASP A 94 6.91 6.03 -4.60
C ASP A 94 7.51 6.58 -3.30
N ARG A 95 6.79 7.47 -2.61
CA ARG A 95 7.21 7.97 -1.30
C ARG A 95 7.27 6.86 -0.27
N ALA A 96 6.23 6.04 -0.17
CA ALA A 96 6.22 4.88 0.71
C ALA A 96 7.36 3.89 0.39
N LEU A 97 7.63 3.63 -0.89
CA LEU A 97 8.70 2.72 -1.32
C LEU A 97 10.07 3.22 -0.87
N SER A 98 10.33 4.51 -1.04
CA SER A 98 11.58 5.13 -0.58
C SER A 98 11.75 4.98 0.94
N MET A 99 10.67 5.15 1.71
CA MET A 99 10.71 5.08 3.16
C MET A 99 10.92 3.64 3.66
N PHE A 100 10.14 2.68 3.15
CA PHE A 100 10.30 1.27 3.53
C PHE A 100 11.65 0.69 3.07
N THR A 101 12.18 1.16 1.93
CA THR A 101 13.54 0.78 1.51
C THR A 101 14.59 1.31 2.48
N ALA A 102 14.47 2.56 2.93
CA ALA A 102 15.39 3.16 3.89
C ALA A 102 15.34 2.44 5.26
N ASP A 103 14.15 2.03 5.70
CA ASP A 103 13.93 1.33 6.98
C ASP A 103 14.12 -0.20 6.89
N ARG A 104 14.36 -0.72 5.69
CA ARG A 104 14.42 -2.17 5.39
C ARG A 104 13.16 -2.92 5.82
N ASP A 105 12.00 -2.27 5.74
CA ASP A 105 10.70 -2.87 6.02
C ASP A 105 10.26 -3.78 4.86
N ILE A 106 10.66 -5.05 4.95
CA ILE A 106 10.36 -6.06 3.93
C ILE A 106 8.85 -6.28 3.78
N SER A 107 8.10 -6.25 4.88
CA SER A 107 6.65 -6.42 4.87
C SER A 107 5.97 -5.27 4.12
N GLY A 108 6.40 -4.05 4.37
CA GLY A 108 5.96 -2.86 3.64
C GLY A 108 6.31 -2.91 2.16
N ILE A 109 7.52 -3.37 1.80
CA ILE A 109 7.95 -3.49 0.41
C ILE A 109 7.14 -4.55 -0.35
N VAL A 110 6.88 -5.72 0.25
CA VAL A 110 6.04 -6.78 -0.35
C VAL A 110 4.65 -6.25 -0.69
N LEU A 111 4.04 -5.50 0.24
CA LEU A 111 2.75 -4.88 0.00
C LEU A 111 2.80 -3.81 -1.10
N LEU A 112 3.86 -2.99 -1.14
CA LEU A 112 4.01 -2.00 -2.19
C LEU A 112 4.19 -2.62 -3.56
N LEU A 113 4.94 -3.72 -3.69
CA LEU A 113 5.07 -4.42 -4.99
C LEU A 113 3.72 -4.85 -5.53
N ARG A 114 2.84 -5.32 -4.63
CA ARG A 114 1.45 -5.60 -4.95
C ARG A 114 0.67 -4.34 -5.32
N ASP A 115 0.82 -3.24 -4.58
CA ASP A 115 0.12 -1.98 -4.89
C ASP A 115 0.58 -1.38 -6.24
N PHE A 116 1.86 -1.53 -6.60
CA PHE A 116 2.38 -1.20 -7.92
C PHE A 116 1.86 -2.15 -9.01
N ALA A 117 1.60 -3.42 -8.70
CA ALA A 117 0.95 -4.34 -9.63
C ALA A 117 -0.50 -3.90 -9.90
N GLU A 118 -1.25 -3.48 -8.89
CA GLU A 118 -2.60 -2.91 -9.07
C GLU A 118 -2.56 -1.62 -9.88
N LEU A 119 -1.56 -0.76 -9.66
CA LEU A 119 -1.35 0.45 -10.46
C LEU A 119 -1.05 0.12 -11.93
N ALA A 120 -0.19 -0.88 -12.19
CA ALA A 120 0.11 -1.35 -13.54
C ALA A 120 -1.14 -1.92 -14.23
N LEU A 121 -1.97 -2.67 -13.48
CA LEU A 121 -3.22 -3.22 -13.98
C LEU A 121 -4.20 -2.11 -14.36
N ALA A 122 -4.36 -1.09 -13.51
CA ALA A 122 -5.20 0.06 -13.78
C ALA A 122 -4.70 0.89 -14.99
N ALA A 123 -3.39 0.84 -15.27
CA ALA A 123 -2.77 1.46 -16.44
C ALA A 123 -2.82 0.58 -17.71
N GLY A 124 -3.34 -0.65 -17.63
CA GLY A 124 -3.41 -1.59 -18.76
C GLY A 124 -2.11 -2.34 -19.05
N ASP A 125 -1.10 -2.27 -18.19
CA ASP A 125 0.18 -2.95 -18.36
C ASP A 125 0.11 -4.38 -17.77
N ALA A 126 -0.40 -5.29 -18.59
CA ALA A 126 -0.63 -6.68 -18.23
C ALA A 126 0.66 -7.41 -17.82
N GLU A 127 1.75 -7.23 -18.56
CA GLU A 127 2.99 -7.94 -18.25
C GLU A 127 3.63 -7.45 -16.96
N ARG A 128 3.66 -6.13 -16.75
CA ARG A 128 4.21 -5.55 -15.53
C ARG A 128 3.38 -5.93 -14.31
N THR A 129 2.06 -6.00 -14.45
CA THR A 129 1.17 -6.50 -13.39
C THR A 129 1.60 -7.88 -12.94
N LEU A 130 1.82 -8.82 -13.87
CA LEU A 130 2.19 -10.20 -13.53
C LEU A 130 3.60 -10.31 -12.95
N ARG A 131 4.57 -9.56 -13.48
CA ARG A 131 5.94 -9.53 -12.91
C ARG A 131 5.94 -9.00 -11.47
N LEU A 132 5.26 -7.89 -11.21
CA LEU A 132 5.17 -7.31 -9.86
C LEU A 132 4.40 -8.22 -8.89
N ALA A 133 3.31 -8.84 -9.34
CA ALA A 133 2.58 -9.82 -8.54
C ALA A 133 3.46 -11.04 -8.21
N GLY A 134 4.24 -11.53 -9.18
CA GLY A 134 5.22 -12.58 -8.97
C GLY A 134 6.28 -12.21 -7.94
N ALA A 135 6.85 -10.99 -8.07
CA ALA A 135 7.86 -10.48 -7.15
C ALA A 135 7.34 -10.36 -5.71
N ALA A 136 6.13 -9.84 -5.52
CA ALA A 136 5.48 -9.77 -4.21
C ALA A 136 5.35 -11.16 -3.58
N ALA A 137 4.85 -12.15 -4.34
CA ALA A 137 4.68 -13.52 -3.86
C ALA A 137 6.01 -14.24 -3.55
N GLY A 138 7.04 -14.02 -4.39
CA GLY A 138 8.37 -14.59 -4.18
C GLY A 138 9.02 -14.06 -2.91
N LEU A 139 9.00 -12.74 -2.73
CA LEU A 139 9.59 -12.09 -1.56
C LEU A 139 8.83 -12.40 -0.28
N GLU A 140 7.48 -12.44 -0.32
CA GLU A 140 6.68 -12.87 0.83
C GLU A 140 7.06 -14.27 1.31
N THR A 141 7.21 -15.21 0.37
CA THR A 141 7.61 -16.59 0.68
C THR A 141 8.99 -16.62 1.34
N ALA A 142 9.93 -15.83 0.80
CA ALA A 142 11.30 -15.75 1.32
C ALA A 142 11.37 -15.07 2.70
N SER A 143 10.50 -14.08 2.97
CA SER A 143 10.47 -13.34 4.23
C SER A 143 9.55 -13.94 5.30
N GLN A 144 8.75 -14.95 4.95
CA GLN A 144 7.77 -15.61 5.84
C GLN A 144 6.78 -14.64 6.48
N THR A 145 6.39 -13.59 5.75
CA THR A 145 5.56 -12.50 6.30
C THR A 145 4.06 -12.77 6.24
N GLY A 146 3.58 -13.65 5.34
CA GLY A 146 2.16 -14.05 5.23
C GLY A 146 1.17 -12.91 4.94
N MET A 147 1.67 -11.78 4.41
CA MET A 147 0.92 -10.53 4.24
C MET A 147 -0.17 -10.61 3.17
N LEU A 148 0.02 -11.42 2.13
CA LEU A 148 -0.88 -11.58 0.97
C LEU A 148 -2.00 -12.59 1.22
N GLU A 149 -1.98 -13.32 2.34
CA GLU A 149 -3.09 -14.20 2.75
C GLU A 149 -4.36 -13.39 3.08
N ILE A 150 -4.18 -12.14 3.51
CA ILE A 150 -5.24 -11.18 3.81
C ILE A 150 -5.97 -10.81 2.51
N ALA A 151 -7.30 -10.95 2.50
CA ALA A 151 -8.13 -10.73 1.32
C ALA A 151 -8.00 -9.30 0.76
N GLU A 152 -7.89 -8.30 1.63
CA GLU A 152 -7.69 -6.89 1.29
C GLU A 152 -6.40 -6.62 0.52
N ASN A 153 -5.43 -7.55 0.60
CA ASN A 153 -4.13 -7.51 -0.05
C ASN A 153 -4.09 -8.31 -1.38
N ARG A 154 -5.21 -8.86 -1.85
CA ARG A 154 -5.29 -9.51 -3.17
C ARG A 154 -5.42 -8.49 -4.30
N ILE A 155 -4.81 -8.79 -5.45
CA ILE A 155 -4.94 -7.99 -6.67
C ILE A 155 -6.24 -8.39 -7.38
N ALA A 156 -7.25 -7.53 -7.29
CA ALA A 156 -8.49 -7.74 -8.03
C ALA A 156 -8.22 -7.70 -9.54
N GLY A 157 -8.61 -8.74 -10.28
CA GLY A 157 -8.39 -8.83 -11.73
C GLY A 157 -7.10 -9.52 -12.17
N LEU A 158 -6.26 -10.00 -11.25
CA LEU A 158 -5.02 -10.73 -11.59
C LEU A 158 -5.28 -11.97 -12.46
N ALA A 159 -6.33 -12.74 -12.14
CA ALA A 159 -6.71 -13.91 -12.93
C ALA A 159 -7.18 -13.54 -14.34
N ALA A 160 -7.90 -12.42 -14.48
CA ALA A 160 -8.40 -11.94 -15.78
C ALA A 160 -7.25 -11.46 -16.68
N VAL A 161 -6.27 -10.74 -16.12
CA VAL A 161 -5.09 -10.30 -16.88
C VAL A 161 -4.15 -11.44 -17.23
N ALA A 162 -4.04 -12.47 -16.37
CA ALA A 162 -3.33 -13.69 -16.71
C ALA A 162 -4.01 -14.44 -17.88
N ALA A 163 -5.35 -14.51 -17.87
CA ALA A 163 -6.11 -15.16 -18.94
C ALA A 163 -5.97 -14.43 -20.28
N SER A 164 -5.90 -13.10 -20.30
CA SER A 164 -5.79 -12.33 -21.54
C SER A 164 -4.46 -12.52 -22.28
N LEU A 165 -3.38 -12.88 -21.57
CA LEU A 165 -2.06 -13.17 -22.16
C LEU A 165 -1.86 -14.65 -22.52
N GLY A 166 -2.77 -15.52 -22.07
CA GLY A 166 -2.62 -16.97 -22.16
C GLY A 166 -1.74 -17.55 -21.05
N ARG A 167 -2.04 -18.81 -20.71
CA ARG A 167 -1.48 -19.51 -19.53
C ARG A 167 0.05 -19.51 -19.51
N GLU A 168 0.68 -19.93 -20.61
CA GLU A 168 2.14 -20.09 -20.68
C GLU A 168 2.86 -18.76 -20.47
N ARG A 169 2.44 -17.70 -21.16
CA ARG A 169 3.03 -16.37 -21.00
C ARG A 169 2.82 -15.83 -19.58
N ALA A 170 1.62 -16.00 -19.03
CA ALA A 170 1.31 -15.55 -17.70
C ALA A 170 2.14 -16.27 -16.62
N GLU A 171 2.29 -17.60 -16.72
CA GLU A 171 3.13 -18.40 -15.83
C GLU A 171 4.60 -17.98 -15.92
N ALA A 172 5.11 -17.72 -17.13
CA ALA A 172 6.48 -17.23 -17.33
C ALA A 172 6.70 -15.87 -16.65
N LEU A 173 5.79 -14.90 -16.83
CA LEU A 173 5.89 -13.57 -16.24
C LEU A 173 5.82 -13.59 -14.71
N LEU A 174 4.94 -14.42 -14.14
CA LEU A 174 4.85 -14.63 -12.70
C LEU A 174 6.13 -15.28 -12.16
N ALA A 175 6.72 -16.24 -12.89
CA ALA A 175 7.98 -16.87 -12.53
C ALA A 175 9.18 -15.90 -12.62
N GLU A 176 9.25 -15.08 -13.68
CA GLU A 176 10.21 -13.99 -13.82
C GLU A 176 10.17 -13.08 -12.59
N GLY A 177 8.96 -12.64 -12.19
CA GLY A 177 8.72 -11.86 -10.99
C GLY A 177 9.20 -12.55 -9.71
N ARG A 178 8.78 -13.81 -9.50
CA ARG A 178 9.08 -14.59 -8.29
C ARG A 178 10.57 -14.77 -8.03
N LEU A 179 11.37 -14.78 -9.11
CA LEU A 179 12.82 -14.92 -9.04
C LEU A 179 13.56 -13.57 -8.93
N MET A 180 12.87 -12.42 -8.96
CA MET A 180 13.51 -11.11 -8.79
C MET A 180 14.07 -10.96 -7.36
N PRO A 181 15.36 -10.67 -7.19
CA PRO A 181 15.91 -10.23 -5.92
C PRO A 181 15.27 -8.94 -5.44
N LEU A 182 15.29 -8.69 -4.13
CA LEU A 182 14.65 -7.54 -3.49
C LEU A 182 15.00 -6.21 -4.17
N GLU A 183 16.29 -5.95 -4.38
CA GLU A 183 16.78 -4.71 -4.99
C GLU A 183 16.29 -4.54 -6.42
N GLN A 184 16.22 -5.64 -7.18
CA GLN A 184 15.67 -5.63 -8.53
C GLN A 184 14.16 -5.38 -8.52
N ALA A 185 13.42 -5.97 -7.59
CA ALA A 185 11.99 -5.77 -7.45
C ALA A 185 11.66 -4.31 -7.08
N ILE A 186 12.41 -3.70 -6.14
CA ILE A 186 12.30 -2.29 -5.77
C ILE A 186 12.57 -1.39 -6.99
N ALA A 187 13.68 -1.64 -7.70
CA ALA A 187 14.03 -0.86 -8.89
C ALA A 187 12.97 -1.00 -10.00
N PHE A 188 12.48 -2.22 -10.21
CA PHE A 188 11.44 -2.52 -11.20
C PHE A 188 10.15 -1.78 -10.87
N ALA A 189 9.71 -1.76 -9.61
CA ALA A 189 8.52 -1.05 -9.15
C ALA A 189 8.63 0.47 -9.34
N GLY A 190 9.75 1.06 -8.93
CA GLY A 190 10.00 2.51 -9.00
C GLY A 190 10.16 3.07 -10.42
N HIS A 191 10.49 2.25 -11.42
CA HIS A 191 10.68 2.71 -12.80
C HIS A 191 9.64 2.07 -13.73
N PRO A 192 8.58 2.79 -14.15
CA PRO A 192 7.71 2.31 -15.21
C PRO A 192 8.50 2.32 -16.53
N PRO A 193 8.29 1.36 -17.45
CA PRO A 193 8.86 1.49 -18.78
C PRO A 193 8.36 2.81 -19.41
N PRO A 194 9.19 3.50 -20.23
CA PRO A 194 8.74 4.69 -20.93
C PRO A 194 7.49 4.34 -21.74
N ARG A 195 6.44 5.18 -21.66
CA ARG A 195 5.26 5.02 -22.52
C ARG A 195 5.73 5.09 -23.96
N SER A 196 5.63 3.99 -24.70
CA SER A 196 5.74 4.01 -26.15
C SER A 196 4.62 4.94 -26.67
N LEU A 197 5.05 6.03 -27.34
CA LEU A 197 4.20 6.99 -28.03
C LEU A 197 3.51 6.34 -29.23
#